data_AF-A0A7C6P7Q9-F1
#
_entry.id   AF-A0A7C6P7Q9-F1
#
_cell.length_a   1.000
_cell.length_b   1.000
_cell.length_c   1.000
_cell.angle_alpha   90.00
_cell.angle_beta   90.00
_cell.angle_gamma   90.00
#
_symmetry.space_group_name_H-M   'P 1'
#
loop_
_entity.id
_entity.type
_entity.pdbx_description
1 polymer ?
#
loop_
_entity_poly.entity_id
_entity_poly.type
_entity_poly.pdbx_seq_one_letter_code
_entity_poly.pdbx_strand_id
1 'polypeptide(L)'
;TPPAKFLKQIERIYGIEFKKVDWLRIETILNSLLIHFLKGDIEPIKEASDAFDELDFSATGTIVKGYYLLMIKDYDGLRKIFIEMKDIVNNISRKEQILLTILKIGMDLSKHQTGNLNLLFTELDNAKITDNYTLWIINYYKAIYAFHLGDIPMFLHSFDTLRKRNYLYNPIDKMMILEMLYVRIIVNEMVLAEKASVWEENVNAFSEVIQDDLFYYKTLIDLRNLYRFGIADAILKKDKQREPRFMALIGICAYLNRVDKVCELFLNLTENLSVKEEDEVHEVFINYFRLKLSGASSDELLDELKYKIFPYTTNHRYSLYDRFYNYEFATILESQAKYKASYFRLKELHFDGLF
;
A
#
# COMPACT_ATOMS: atom_id res chain seq x y z
N THR A 1 -13.27 14.59 -32.23
CA THR A 1 -12.61 15.92 -32.24
C THR A 1 -13.56 16.94 -31.64
N PRO A 2 -13.14 17.72 -30.63
CA PRO A 2 -14.01 18.74 -30.03
C PRO A 2 -14.44 19.79 -31.07
N PRO A 3 -15.60 20.45 -30.92
CA PRO A 3 -16.05 21.48 -31.86
C PRO A 3 -15.05 22.64 -31.92
N ALA A 4 -14.68 23.08 -33.13
CA ALA A 4 -13.66 24.11 -33.35
C ALA A 4 -13.93 25.45 -32.62
N LYS A 5 -15.19 25.77 -32.31
CA LYS A 5 -15.56 26.95 -31.52
C LYS A 5 -15.21 26.83 -30.04
N PHE A 6 -15.30 25.63 -29.47
CA PHE A 6 -14.96 25.34 -28.07
C PHE A 6 -13.45 25.39 -27.85
N LEU A 7 -12.68 24.78 -28.76
CA LEU A 7 -11.21 24.85 -28.75
C LEU A 7 -10.73 26.29 -28.79
N LYS A 8 -11.23 27.12 -29.72
CA LYS A 8 -10.90 28.55 -29.80
C LYS A 8 -11.21 29.36 -28.54
N GLN A 9 -12.21 28.96 -27.75
CA GLN A 9 -12.51 29.61 -26.48
C GLN A 9 -11.49 29.24 -25.40
N ILE A 10 -11.07 27.97 -25.34
CA ILE A 10 -10.04 27.51 -24.41
C ILE A 10 -8.67 28.11 -24.78
N GLU A 11 -8.29 28.18 -26.06
CA GLU A 11 -7.05 28.84 -26.51
C GLU A 11 -6.97 30.30 -26.04
N ARG A 12 -8.11 31.00 -26.08
CA ARG A 12 -8.20 32.41 -25.70
C ARG A 12 -8.16 32.65 -24.20
N ILE A 13 -8.60 31.68 -23.40
CA ILE A 13 -8.65 31.77 -21.93
C ILE A 13 -7.31 31.35 -21.31
N TYR A 14 -6.65 30.33 -21.87
CA TYR A 14 -5.45 29.72 -21.28
C TYR A 14 -4.16 29.97 -22.06
N GLY A 15 -4.21 30.62 -23.24
CA GLY A 15 -3.03 30.96 -24.04
C GLY A 15 -2.37 29.79 -24.76
N ILE A 16 -3.07 28.68 -24.93
CA ILE A 16 -2.56 27.42 -25.52
C ILE A 16 -2.85 27.40 -27.04
N GLU A 17 -1.88 27.04 -27.90
CA GLU A 17 -2.10 26.83 -29.35
C GLU A 17 -2.42 25.35 -29.67
N PHE A 18 -3.70 24.94 -29.79
CA PHE A 18 -4.05 23.51 -30.04
C PHE A 18 -3.61 22.98 -31.42
N LYS A 19 -3.12 23.84 -32.33
CA LYS A 19 -2.62 23.45 -33.66
C LYS A 19 -1.31 22.63 -33.65
N LYS A 20 -0.66 22.48 -32.49
CA LYS A 20 0.61 21.72 -32.33
C LYS A 20 0.47 20.47 -31.45
N VAL A 21 -0.76 20.02 -31.17
CA VAL A 21 -0.98 18.84 -30.31
C VAL A 21 -1.05 17.57 -31.17
N ASP A 22 0.00 16.74 -31.10
CA ASP A 22 0.03 15.41 -31.74
C ASP A 22 -0.80 14.41 -30.94
N TRP A 23 -2.11 14.40 -31.20
CA TRP A 23 -3.07 13.53 -30.52
C TRP A 23 -2.76 12.04 -30.66
N LEU A 24 -2.14 11.61 -31.77
CA LEU A 24 -1.75 10.22 -31.99
C LEU A 24 -0.60 9.82 -31.06
N ARG A 25 0.37 10.71 -30.89
CA ARG A 25 1.47 10.54 -29.92
C ARG A 25 0.93 10.46 -28.49
N ILE A 26 0.00 11.34 -28.12
CA ILE A 26 -0.64 11.34 -26.78
C ILE A 26 -1.39 10.03 -26.52
N GLU A 27 -2.19 9.56 -27.48
CA GLU A 27 -2.94 8.31 -27.35
C GLU A 27 -2.02 7.09 -27.24
N THR A 28 -0.92 7.09 -27.99
CA THR A 28 0.11 6.04 -27.92
C THR A 28 0.77 6.01 -26.55
N ILE A 29 1.16 7.17 -26.01
CA ILE A 29 1.77 7.29 -24.68
C ILE A 29 0.79 6.84 -23.59
N LEU A 30 -0.48 7.24 -23.65
CA LEU A 30 -1.49 6.80 -22.67
C LEU A 30 -1.73 5.28 -22.72
N ASN A 31 -1.70 4.67 -23.90
CA ASN A 31 -1.90 3.23 -24.04
C ASN A 31 -0.68 2.43 -23.58
N SER A 32 0.55 2.96 -23.75
CA SER A 32 1.76 2.31 -23.24
C SER A 32 2.01 2.58 -21.75
N LEU A 33 1.51 3.70 -21.20
CA LEU A 33 1.67 4.09 -19.80
C LEU A 33 1.31 2.97 -18.84
N LEU A 34 0.10 2.42 -18.95
CA LEU A 34 -0.36 1.36 -18.05
C LEU A 34 0.44 0.07 -18.23
N ILE A 35 0.93 -0.20 -19.43
CA ILE A 35 1.76 -1.39 -19.71
C ILE A 35 3.10 -1.27 -19.00
N HIS A 36 3.78 -0.13 -19.15
CA HIS A 36 5.06 0.13 -18.48
C HIS A 36 4.88 0.22 -16.97
N PHE A 37 3.77 0.80 -16.50
CA PHE A 37 3.46 0.88 -15.09
C PHE A 37 3.26 -0.50 -14.48
N LEU A 38 2.55 -1.38 -15.19
CA LEU A 38 2.39 -2.78 -14.79
C LEU A 38 3.72 -3.53 -14.75
N LYS A 39 4.64 -3.24 -15.67
CA LYS A 39 5.98 -3.87 -15.69
C LYS A 39 6.94 -3.31 -14.64
N GLY A 40 6.63 -2.14 -14.06
CA GLY A 40 7.59 -1.45 -13.21
C GLY A 40 8.71 -0.76 -14.01
N ASP A 41 8.55 -0.59 -15.32
CA ASP A 41 9.54 0.07 -16.18
C ASP A 41 9.47 1.59 -15.98
N ILE A 42 10.34 2.13 -15.13
CA ILE A 42 10.33 3.57 -14.79
C ILE A 42 10.75 4.44 -15.99
N GLU A 43 11.79 4.05 -16.73
CA GLU A 43 12.39 4.92 -17.75
C GLU A 43 11.40 5.31 -18.87
N PRO A 44 10.62 4.39 -19.47
CA PRO A 44 9.63 4.77 -20.47
C PRO A 44 8.55 5.73 -19.96
N ILE A 45 8.21 5.66 -18.67
CA ILE A 45 7.22 6.54 -18.04
C ILE A 45 7.83 7.91 -17.76
N LYS A 46 9.10 7.95 -17.36
CA LYS A 46 9.87 9.18 -17.22
C LYS A 46 10.05 9.89 -18.56
N GLU A 47 10.49 9.19 -19.61
CA GLU A 47 10.60 9.74 -20.97
C GLU A 47 9.26 10.29 -21.47
N ALA A 48 8.16 9.58 -21.19
CA ALA A 48 6.82 10.05 -21.47
C ALA A 48 6.47 11.33 -20.70
N SER A 49 6.79 11.38 -19.40
CA SER A 49 6.60 12.57 -18.56
C SER A 49 7.39 13.77 -19.09
N ASP A 50 8.68 13.59 -19.40
CA ASP A 50 9.57 14.64 -19.90
C ASP A 50 9.08 15.17 -21.26
N ALA A 51 8.57 14.29 -22.14
CA ALA A 51 7.99 14.68 -23.42
C ALA A 51 6.73 15.55 -23.29
N PHE A 52 6.02 15.49 -22.16
CA PHE A 52 4.85 16.34 -21.90
C PHE A 52 5.22 17.68 -21.26
N ASP A 53 6.39 17.81 -20.62
CA ASP A 53 6.87 19.11 -20.12
C ASP A 53 7.18 20.09 -21.29
N GLU A 54 7.38 19.57 -22.51
CA GLU A 54 7.54 20.36 -23.75
C GLU A 54 6.21 20.74 -24.44
N LEU A 55 5.08 20.21 -23.97
CA LEU A 55 3.74 20.47 -24.53
C LEU A 55 2.96 21.38 -23.58
N ASP A 56 2.32 22.44 -24.10
CA ASP A 56 1.44 23.31 -23.31
C ASP A 56 0.46 22.49 -22.46
N PHE A 57 0.23 22.94 -21.21
CA PHE A 57 -0.50 22.23 -20.15
C PHE A 57 -1.61 21.31 -20.68
N SER A 58 -1.43 20.00 -20.50
CA SER A 58 -2.43 18.99 -20.84
C SER A 58 -2.72 18.12 -19.63
N ALA A 59 -4.00 17.93 -19.32
CA ALA A 59 -4.46 17.04 -18.25
C ALA A 59 -3.85 15.63 -18.35
N THR A 60 -3.73 15.12 -19.58
CA THR A 60 -3.02 13.87 -19.87
C THR A 60 -1.56 13.90 -19.43
N GLY A 61 -0.80 14.95 -19.78
CA GLY A 61 0.60 15.08 -19.37
C GLY A 61 0.77 15.14 -17.86
N THR A 62 -0.11 15.89 -17.18
CA THR A 62 -0.14 15.94 -15.70
C THR A 62 -0.43 14.57 -15.09
N ILE A 63 -1.34 13.78 -15.67
CA ILE A 63 -1.63 12.41 -15.20
C ILE A 63 -0.42 11.49 -15.43
N VAL A 64 0.22 11.54 -16.60
CA VAL A 64 1.42 10.74 -16.91
C VAL A 64 2.55 11.04 -15.93
N LYS A 65 2.80 12.33 -15.66
CA LYS A 65 3.74 12.78 -14.63
C LYS A 65 3.37 12.23 -13.26
N GLY A 66 2.08 12.19 -12.94
CA GLY A 66 1.59 11.55 -11.72
C GLY A 66 2.01 10.10 -11.59
N TYR A 67 1.83 9.29 -12.63
CA TYR A 67 2.28 7.89 -12.62
C TYR A 67 3.79 7.76 -12.43
N TYR A 68 4.59 8.63 -13.05
CA TYR A 68 6.03 8.69 -12.80
C TYR A 68 6.33 8.96 -11.31
N LEU A 69 5.73 10.02 -10.74
CA LEU A 69 5.92 10.39 -9.34
C LEU A 69 5.47 9.28 -8.38
N LEU A 70 4.40 8.55 -8.70
CA LEU A 70 3.97 7.38 -7.93
C LEU A 70 5.02 6.27 -7.93
N MET A 71 5.65 5.99 -9.08
CA MET A 71 6.67 4.94 -9.17
C MET A 71 7.93 5.28 -8.38
N ILE A 72 8.33 6.55 -8.35
CA ILE A 72 9.49 7.01 -7.57
C ILE A 72 9.14 7.39 -6.13
N LYS A 73 7.88 7.21 -5.71
CA LYS A 73 7.36 7.52 -4.37
C LYS A 73 7.50 9.00 -3.97
N ASP A 74 7.37 9.93 -4.93
CA ASP A 74 7.28 11.37 -4.66
C ASP A 74 5.83 11.77 -4.37
N TYR A 75 5.42 11.58 -3.12
CA TYR A 75 4.05 11.84 -2.67
C TYR A 75 3.72 13.35 -2.57
N ASP A 76 4.71 14.19 -2.32
CA ASP A 76 4.53 15.65 -2.29
C ASP A 76 4.25 16.19 -3.70
N GLY A 77 4.98 15.71 -4.69
CA GLY A 77 4.72 15.99 -6.10
C GLY A 77 3.34 15.49 -6.55
N LEU A 78 2.96 14.27 -6.16
CA LEU A 78 1.62 13.74 -6.42
C LEU A 78 0.50 14.59 -5.81
N ARG A 79 0.68 15.08 -4.58
CA ARG A 79 -0.29 15.96 -3.92
C ARG A 79 -0.51 17.25 -4.71
N LYS A 80 0.55 17.84 -5.28
CA LYS A 80 0.43 19.02 -6.15
C LYS A 80 -0.39 18.73 -7.40
N ILE A 81 -0.17 17.57 -8.03
CA ILE A 81 -0.98 17.13 -9.19
C ILE A 81 -2.47 17.06 -8.84
N PHE A 82 -2.84 16.46 -7.70
CA PHE A 82 -4.25 16.40 -7.31
C PHE A 82 -4.87 17.77 -7.02
N ILE A 83 -4.07 18.72 -6.49
CA ILE A 83 -4.51 20.11 -6.28
C ILE A 83 -4.75 20.80 -7.63
N GLU A 84 -3.81 20.70 -8.56
CA GLU A 84 -3.90 21.30 -9.90
C GLU A 84 -5.07 20.74 -10.71
N MET A 85 -5.32 19.43 -10.60
CA MET A 85 -6.38 18.75 -11.36
C MET A 85 -7.78 18.94 -10.76
N LYS A 86 -7.90 19.42 -9.51
CA LYS A 86 -9.17 19.51 -8.77
C LYS A 86 -10.24 20.32 -9.51
N ASP A 87 -9.84 21.43 -10.12
CA ASP A 87 -10.77 22.37 -10.74
C ASP A 87 -11.13 21.99 -12.19
N ILE A 88 -10.39 21.06 -12.79
CA ILE A 88 -10.59 20.62 -14.18
C ILE A 88 -11.07 19.17 -14.30
N VAL A 89 -11.12 18.39 -13.22
CA VAL A 89 -11.46 16.95 -13.24
C VAL A 89 -12.82 16.64 -13.88
N ASN A 90 -13.79 17.55 -13.76
CA ASN A 90 -15.10 17.38 -14.39
C ASN A 90 -15.11 17.67 -15.90
N ASN A 91 -14.03 18.26 -16.43
CA ASN A 91 -13.88 18.69 -17.82
C ASN A 91 -12.88 17.85 -18.61
N ILE A 92 -12.18 16.90 -17.97
CA ILE A 92 -11.29 15.95 -18.65
C ILE A 92 -12.08 14.74 -19.19
N SER A 93 -11.48 13.96 -20.08
CA SER A 93 -12.12 12.77 -20.65
C SER A 93 -12.39 11.70 -19.59
N ARG A 94 -13.34 10.80 -19.87
CA ARG A 94 -13.65 9.68 -18.96
C ARG A 94 -12.42 8.81 -18.69
N LYS A 95 -11.58 8.58 -19.71
CA LYS A 95 -10.33 7.80 -19.57
C LYS A 95 -9.36 8.48 -18.61
N GLU A 96 -9.17 9.80 -18.73
CA GLU A 96 -8.32 10.58 -17.83
C GLU A 96 -8.87 10.59 -16.39
N GLN A 97 -10.20 10.70 -16.20
CA GLN A 97 -10.80 10.56 -14.87
C GLN A 97 -10.50 9.19 -14.25
N ILE A 98 -10.65 8.10 -15.01
CA ILE A 98 -10.36 6.75 -14.54
C ILE A 98 -8.88 6.62 -14.15
N LEU A 99 -7.96 7.12 -14.96
CA LEU A 99 -6.52 7.12 -14.67
C LEU A 99 -6.18 7.94 -13.42
N LEU A 100 -6.80 9.11 -13.26
CA LEU A 100 -6.61 9.95 -12.08
C LEU A 100 -7.15 9.28 -10.81
N THR A 101 -8.29 8.59 -10.89
CA THR A 101 -8.83 7.80 -9.77
C THR A 101 -7.90 6.64 -9.42
N ILE A 102 -7.36 5.92 -10.40
CA ILE A 102 -6.37 4.85 -10.17
C ILE A 102 -5.10 5.41 -9.53
N LEU A 103 -4.62 6.56 -9.99
CA LEU A 103 -3.46 7.23 -9.41
C LEU A 103 -3.70 7.58 -7.94
N LYS A 104 -4.90 8.10 -7.62
CA LYS A 104 -5.29 8.44 -6.24
C LYS A 104 -5.34 7.19 -5.35
N ILE A 105 -5.95 6.11 -5.83
CA ILE A 105 -5.97 4.82 -5.13
C ILE A 105 -4.54 4.30 -4.90
N GLY A 106 -3.67 4.37 -5.91
CA GLY A 106 -2.28 3.94 -5.82
C GLY A 106 -1.52 4.72 -4.75
N MET A 107 -1.62 6.05 -4.75
CA MET A 107 -1.02 6.91 -3.72
C MET A 107 -1.53 6.56 -2.33
N ASP A 108 -2.85 6.47 -2.16
CA ASP A 108 -3.48 6.22 -0.86
C ASP A 108 -3.13 4.83 -0.32
N LEU A 109 -3.09 3.80 -1.17
CA LEU A 109 -2.61 2.47 -0.79
C LEU A 109 -1.13 2.47 -0.40
N SER A 110 -0.27 3.17 -1.15
CA SER A 110 1.15 3.28 -0.80
C SER A 110 1.39 4.01 0.52
N LYS A 111 0.49 4.93 0.91
CA LYS A 111 0.51 5.62 2.20
C LYS A 111 -0.35 4.92 3.28
N HIS A 112 -0.88 3.73 3.00
CA HIS A 112 -1.79 2.99 3.89
C HIS A 112 -3.05 3.77 4.35
N GLN A 113 -3.49 4.74 3.55
CA GLN A 113 -4.70 5.54 3.78
C GLN A 113 -5.91 4.84 3.14
N THR A 114 -6.71 4.16 3.95
CA THR A 114 -7.79 3.28 3.45
C THR A 114 -9.18 3.90 3.51
N GLY A 115 -9.38 4.98 4.28
CA GLY A 115 -10.70 5.52 4.63
C GLY A 115 -11.64 5.82 3.45
N ASN A 116 -11.10 6.29 2.32
CA ASN A 116 -11.90 6.68 1.15
C ASN A 116 -11.81 5.72 -0.04
N LEU A 117 -10.99 4.67 0.05
CA LEU A 117 -10.72 3.80 -1.10
C LEU A 117 -11.96 3.05 -1.59
N ASN A 118 -12.88 2.67 -0.69
CA ASN A 118 -14.11 1.99 -1.08
C ASN A 118 -14.99 2.82 -2.03
N LEU A 119 -15.06 4.14 -1.81
CA LEU A 119 -15.82 5.05 -2.67
C LEU A 119 -15.17 5.11 -4.06
N LEU A 120 -13.85 5.26 -4.12
CA LEU A 120 -13.09 5.30 -5.38
C LEU A 120 -13.20 3.98 -6.16
N PHE A 121 -13.15 2.83 -5.49
CA PHE A 121 -13.37 1.54 -6.16
C PHE A 121 -14.81 1.41 -6.69
N THR A 122 -15.80 1.90 -5.95
CA THR A 122 -17.20 1.93 -6.41
C THR A 122 -17.38 2.81 -7.65
N GLU A 123 -16.70 3.96 -7.71
CA GLU A 123 -16.70 4.82 -8.90
C GLU A 123 -16.10 4.12 -10.13
N LEU A 124 -15.02 3.36 -9.94
CA LEU A 124 -14.39 2.58 -11.00
C LEU A 124 -15.24 1.41 -11.48
N ASP A 125 -15.92 0.70 -10.56
CA ASP A 125 -16.83 -0.40 -10.92
C ASP A 125 -18.01 0.10 -11.78
N ASN A 126 -18.48 1.33 -11.51
CA ASN A 126 -19.54 1.97 -12.29
C ASN A 126 -19.05 2.56 -13.62
N ALA A 127 -17.75 2.59 -13.88
CA ALA A 127 -17.15 3.27 -15.02
C ALA A 127 -17.21 2.49 -16.35
N LYS A 128 -17.77 1.26 -16.36
CA LYS A 128 -17.87 0.38 -17.54
C LYS A 128 -16.52 0.19 -18.27
N ILE A 129 -15.47 -0.05 -17.50
CA ILE A 129 -14.11 -0.26 -18.02
C ILE A 129 -14.04 -1.62 -18.74
N THR A 130 -13.53 -1.61 -19.97
CA THR A 130 -13.39 -2.83 -20.79
C THR A 130 -11.94 -3.17 -21.11
N ASP A 131 -11.00 -2.25 -20.89
CA ASP A 131 -9.60 -2.50 -21.23
C ASP A 131 -8.92 -3.38 -20.18
N ASN A 132 -8.16 -4.36 -20.65
CA ASN A 132 -7.60 -5.39 -19.79
C ASN A 132 -6.54 -4.84 -18.82
N TYR A 133 -5.74 -3.85 -19.22
CA TYR A 133 -4.67 -3.31 -18.38
C TYR A 133 -5.23 -2.53 -17.18
N THR A 134 -6.21 -1.66 -17.40
CA THR A 134 -6.88 -0.93 -16.33
C THR A 134 -7.60 -1.90 -15.40
N LEU A 135 -8.34 -2.88 -15.93
CA LEU A 135 -8.99 -3.89 -15.10
C LEU A 135 -7.97 -4.70 -14.27
N TRP A 136 -6.78 -4.98 -14.81
CA TRP A 136 -5.72 -5.65 -14.06
C TRP A 136 -5.29 -4.81 -12.85
N ILE A 137 -4.92 -3.54 -13.08
CA ILE A 137 -4.46 -2.63 -12.02
C ILE A 137 -5.52 -2.48 -10.93
N ILE A 138 -6.79 -2.33 -11.32
CA ILE A 138 -7.91 -2.20 -10.38
C ILE A 138 -8.02 -3.46 -9.52
N ASN A 139 -8.02 -4.65 -10.12
CA ASN A 139 -8.11 -5.89 -9.35
C ASN A 139 -6.88 -6.12 -8.47
N TYR A 140 -5.69 -5.71 -8.91
CA TYR A 140 -4.49 -5.76 -8.10
C TYR A 140 -4.62 -4.86 -6.87
N TYR A 141 -4.99 -3.60 -7.06
CA TYR A 141 -5.22 -2.67 -5.94
C TYR A 141 -6.37 -3.10 -5.04
N LYS A 142 -7.44 -3.69 -5.56
CA LYS A 142 -8.50 -4.30 -4.74
C LYS A 142 -7.97 -5.44 -3.88
N ALA A 143 -7.09 -6.29 -4.40
CA ALA A 143 -6.46 -7.35 -3.61
C ALA A 143 -5.58 -6.77 -2.49
N ILE A 144 -4.71 -5.79 -2.80
CA ILE A 144 -3.87 -5.13 -1.78
C ILE A 144 -4.74 -4.44 -0.72
N TYR A 145 -5.77 -3.70 -1.14
CA TYR A 145 -6.73 -3.08 -0.25
C TYR A 145 -7.44 -4.09 0.66
N ALA A 146 -7.94 -5.19 0.08
CA ALA A 146 -8.59 -6.26 0.82
C ALA A 146 -7.69 -6.86 1.90
N PHE A 147 -6.40 -7.06 1.57
CA PHE A 147 -5.41 -7.54 2.53
C PHE A 147 -5.23 -6.57 3.72
N HIS A 148 -5.10 -5.27 3.45
CA HIS A 148 -4.99 -4.26 4.52
C HIS A 148 -6.24 -4.17 5.39
N LEU A 149 -7.43 -4.40 4.84
CA LEU A 149 -8.67 -4.47 5.60
C LEU A 149 -8.90 -5.80 6.34
N GLY A 150 -8.19 -6.86 5.96
CA GLY A 150 -8.50 -8.23 6.40
C GLY A 150 -9.75 -8.83 5.74
N ASP A 151 -10.20 -8.29 4.59
CA ASP A 151 -11.34 -8.80 3.82
C ASP A 151 -10.90 -9.97 2.92
N ILE A 152 -10.87 -11.16 3.50
CA ILE A 152 -10.43 -12.39 2.81
C ILE A 152 -11.29 -12.69 1.57
N PRO A 153 -12.63 -12.63 1.61
CA PRO A 153 -13.45 -12.86 0.42
C PRO A 153 -13.12 -11.93 -0.74
N MET A 154 -12.97 -10.62 -0.50
CA MET A 154 -12.62 -9.66 -1.55
C MET A 154 -11.21 -9.93 -2.11
N PHE A 155 -10.26 -10.28 -1.24
CA PHE A 155 -8.91 -10.66 -1.65
C PHE A 155 -8.95 -11.86 -2.61
N LEU A 156 -9.61 -12.95 -2.20
CA LEU A 156 -9.68 -14.18 -2.98
C LEU A 156 -10.39 -13.96 -4.32
N HIS A 157 -11.48 -13.20 -4.34
CA HIS A 157 -12.19 -12.86 -5.57
C HIS A 157 -11.29 -12.10 -6.56
N SER A 158 -10.57 -11.09 -6.07
CA SER A 158 -9.68 -10.26 -6.89
C SER A 158 -8.49 -11.07 -7.41
N PHE A 159 -7.87 -11.87 -6.53
CA PHE A 159 -6.75 -12.75 -6.86
C PHE A 159 -7.12 -13.80 -7.91
N ASP A 160 -8.26 -14.49 -7.74
CA ASP A 160 -8.76 -15.47 -8.72
C ASP A 160 -9.08 -14.83 -10.07
N THR A 161 -9.63 -13.62 -10.06
CA THR A 161 -9.91 -12.86 -11.28
C THR A 161 -8.62 -12.54 -12.04
N LEU A 162 -7.56 -12.18 -11.32
CA LEU A 162 -6.25 -11.93 -11.90
C LEU A 162 -5.60 -13.19 -12.50
N ARG A 163 -5.75 -14.34 -11.83
CA ARG A 163 -5.22 -15.63 -12.30
C ARG A 163 -5.96 -16.21 -13.51
N LYS A 164 -7.29 -16.05 -13.57
CA LYS A 164 -8.14 -16.66 -14.62
C LYS A 164 -8.08 -15.92 -15.94
N ARG A 165 -7.84 -14.60 -15.91
CA ARG A 165 -7.73 -13.81 -17.13
C ARG A 165 -6.32 -13.98 -17.69
N ASN A 166 -6.23 -14.50 -18.92
CA ASN A 166 -5.00 -14.46 -19.70
C ASN A 166 -4.73 -13.01 -20.12
N TYR A 167 -4.18 -12.23 -19.19
CA TYR A 167 -3.62 -10.95 -19.52
C TYR A 167 -2.37 -11.20 -20.35
N LEU A 168 -2.33 -10.68 -21.58
CA LEU A 168 -1.21 -10.80 -22.52
C LEU A 168 0.15 -10.44 -21.89
N TYR A 169 0.14 -9.70 -20.78
CA TYR A 169 1.27 -9.44 -19.91
C TYR A 169 0.83 -9.68 -18.47
N ASN A 170 1.29 -10.77 -17.87
CA ASN A 170 1.12 -11.03 -16.45
C ASN A 170 2.35 -10.45 -15.72
N PRO A 171 2.24 -9.33 -14.98
CA PRO A 171 3.36 -8.74 -14.27
C PRO A 171 3.79 -9.69 -13.14
N ILE A 172 4.85 -10.45 -13.41
CA ILE A 172 5.31 -11.57 -12.57
C ILE A 172 5.62 -11.08 -11.15
N ASP A 173 6.21 -9.90 -11.02
CA ASP A 173 6.50 -9.22 -9.77
C ASP A 173 5.24 -9.05 -8.89
N LYS A 174 4.19 -8.44 -9.46
CA LYS A 174 2.96 -8.12 -8.73
C LYS A 174 2.16 -9.38 -8.43
N MET A 175 2.15 -10.35 -9.34
CA MET A 175 1.56 -11.66 -9.05
C MET A 175 2.30 -12.39 -7.93
N MET A 176 3.63 -12.30 -7.88
CA MET A 176 4.41 -12.90 -6.80
C MET A 176 4.05 -12.26 -5.45
N ILE A 177 3.91 -10.94 -5.39
CA ILE A 177 3.39 -10.24 -4.20
C ILE A 177 2.02 -10.81 -3.79
N LEU A 178 1.07 -10.92 -4.73
CA LEU A 178 -0.25 -11.47 -4.42
C LEU A 178 -0.21 -12.93 -3.99
N GLU A 179 0.68 -13.75 -4.56
CA GLU A 179 0.89 -15.13 -4.13
C GLU A 179 1.44 -15.21 -2.70
N MET A 180 2.38 -14.33 -2.33
CA MET A 180 2.88 -14.22 -0.95
C MET A 180 1.75 -13.83 0.01
N LEU A 181 0.93 -12.85 -0.36
CA LEU A 181 -0.25 -12.44 0.42
C LEU A 181 -1.27 -13.57 0.56
N TYR A 182 -1.57 -14.28 -0.53
CA TYR A 182 -2.47 -15.43 -0.53
C TYR A 182 -1.96 -16.51 0.43
N VAL A 183 -0.67 -16.81 0.36
CA VAL A 183 -0.03 -17.77 1.24
C VAL A 183 -0.08 -17.31 2.70
N ARG A 184 0.16 -16.01 2.96
CA ARG A 184 0.01 -15.40 4.28
C ARG A 184 -1.42 -15.53 4.82
N ILE A 185 -2.45 -15.57 3.97
CA ILE A 185 -3.85 -15.75 4.38
C ILE A 185 -4.19 -17.23 4.60
N ILE A 186 -3.83 -18.12 3.65
CA ILE A 186 -4.40 -19.47 3.55
C ILE A 186 -3.54 -20.58 4.17
N VAL A 187 -2.21 -20.44 4.19
CA VAL A 187 -1.33 -21.61 4.37
C VAL A 187 -1.02 -21.91 5.85
N ASN A 188 -1.17 -23.19 6.23
CA ASN A 188 -0.59 -23.79 7.45
C ASN A 188 0.92 -24.01 7.26
N GLU A 189 1.70 -23.80 8.34
CA GLU A 189 3.17 -23.64 8.45
C GLU A 189 4.08 -24.48 7.49
N MET A 190 3.68 -25.68 7.04
CA MET A 190 4.54 -26.59 6.27
C MET A 190 4.71 -26.28 4.76
N VAL A 191 3.74 -25.65 4.08
CA VAL A 191 3.82 -25.45 2.60
C VAL A 191 4.65 -24.21 2.22
N LEU A 192 5.10 -23.47 3.23
CA LEU A 192 5.63 -22.12 3.11
C LEU A 192 7.15 -22.06 2.86
N ALA A 193 7.89 -23.03 3.38
CA ALA A 193 9.35 -23.10 3.26
C ALA A 193 9.81 -23.42 1.82
N GLU A 194 9.12 -24.31 1.10
CA GLU A 194 9.45 -24.66 -0.29
C GLU A 194 9.14 -23.54 -1.29
N LYS A 195 8.14 -22.69 -1.00
CA LYS A 195 7.84 -21.53 -1.86
C LYS A 195 8.79 -20.36 -1.60
N ALA A 196 9.23 -20.18 -0.36
CA ALA A 196 10.16 -19.11 0.01
C ALA A 196 11.52 -19.23 -0.69
N SER A 197 12.05 -20.44 -0.88
CA SER A 197 13.31 -20.67 -1.62
C SER A 197 13.18 -20.32 -3.11
N VAL A 198 12.07 -20.69 -3.75
CA VAL A 198 11.77 -20.34 -5.15
C VAL A 198 11.62 -18.82 -5.32
N TRP A 199 11.10 -18.12 -4.32
CA TRP A 199 11.00 -16.66 -4.36
C TRP A 199 12.37 -15.99 -4.23
N GLU A 200 13.24 -16.45 -3.33
CA GLU A 200 14.60 -15.92 -3.13
C GLU A 200 15.48 -15.98 -4.40
N GLU A 201 15.39 -17.05 -5.19
CA GLU A 201 16.13 -17.19 -6.45
C GLU A 201 15.70 -16.14 -7.51
N ASN A 202 14.44 -15.69 -7.46
CA ASN A 202 13.90 -14.73 -8.42
C ASN A 202 14.04 -13.26 -7.96
N VAL A 203 14.21 -12.98 -6.66
CA VAL A 203 14.28 -11.59 -6.12
C VAL A 203 15.32 -10.75 -6.86
N ASN A 204 16.50 -11.31 -7.14
CA ASN A 204 17.61 -10.58 -7.77
C ASN A 204 17.34 -10.15 -9.23
N ALA A 205 16.28 -10.67 -9.87
CA ALA A 205 15.90 -10.31 -11.24
C ALA A 205 14.94 -9.11 -11.31
N PHE A 206 14.42 -8.61 -10.18
CA PHE A 206 13.47 -7.51 -10.13
C PHE A 206 14.12 -6.16 -9.78
N SER A 207 13.42 -5.05 -10.04
CA SER A 207 13.86 -3.71 -9.63
C SER A 207 13.96 -3.60 -8.10
N GLU A 208 14.85 -2.74 -7.60
CA GLU A 208 15.12 -2.57 -6.16
C GLU A 208 13.85 -2.31 -5.33
N VAL A 209 12.93 -1.49 -5.87
CA VAL A 209 11.64 -1.19 -5.23
C VAL A 209 10.81 -2.46 -5.01
N ILE A 210 10.77 -3.35 -6.00
CA ILE A 210 10.04 -4.62 -5.92
C ILE A 210 10.75 -5.57 -4.94
N GLN A 211 12.08 -5.60 -4.93
CA GLN A 211 12.86 -6.44 -4.02
C GLN A 211 12.54 -6.15 -2.55
N ASP A 212 12.36 -4.87 -2.19
CA ASP A 212 12.00 -4.48 -0.83
C ASP A 212 10.60 -4.94 -0.43
N ASP A 213 9.61 -4.82 -1.31
CA ASP A 213 8.24 -5.27 -1.05
C ASP A 213 8.19 -6.80 -0.89
N LEU A 214 8.95 -7.54 -1.72
CA LEU A 214 9.10 -8.99 -1.59
C LEU A 214 9.77 -9.37 -0.26
N PHE A 215 10.83 -8.65 0.13
CA PHE A 215 11.50 -8.87 1.41
C PHE A 215 10.55 -8.60 2.60
N TYR A 216 9.74 -7.54 2.53
CA TYR A 216 8.74 -7.21 3.53
C TYR A 216 7.70 -8.33 3.70
N TYR A 217 7.07 -8.78 2.61
CA TYR A 217 6.03 -9.82 2.68
C TYR A 217 6.60 -11.19 3.05
N LYS A 218 7.83 -11.52 2.64
CA LYS A 218 8.54 -12.70 3.13
C LYS A 218 8.71 -12.64 4.65
N THR A 219 9.12 -11.49 5.17
CA THR A 219 9.36 -11.33 6.61
C THR A 219 8.06 -11.47 7.41
N LEU A 220 6.93 -10.98 6.88
CA LEU A 220 5.60 -11.19 7.47
C LEU A 220 5.18 -12.67 7.51
N ILE A 221 5.58 -13.44 6.51
CA ILE A 221 5.39 -14.89 6.45
C ILE A 221 6.29 -15.58 7.49
N ASP A 222 7.57 -15.22 7.55
CA ASP A 222 8.53 -15.78 8.51
C ASP A 222 8.08 -15.51 9.96
N LEU A 223 7.49 -14.33 10.21
CA LEU A 223 6.92 -13.96 11.51
C LEU A 223 5.76 -14.88 11.92
N ARG A 224 4.89 -15.22 10.97
CA ARG A 224 3.77 -16.16 11.17
C ARG A 224 4.30 -17.56 11.48
N ASN A 225 5.32 -18.01 10.74
CA ASN A 225 5.94 -19.33 10.88
C ASN A 225 6.89 -19.45 12.09
N LEU A 226 6.77 -18.55 13.08
CA LEU A 226 7.55 -18.58 14.31
C LEU A 226 9.07 -18.43 14.13
N TYR A 227 9.58 -18.04 12.95
CA TYR A 227 11.00 -17.75 12.70
C TYR A 227 11.44 -16.38 13.25
N ARG A 228 10.88 -16.00 14.40
CA ARG A 228 10.91 -14.65 14.97
C ARG A 228 12.31 -14.18 15.38
N PHE A 229 13.21 -15.12 15.68
CA PHE A 229 14.57 -14.83 16.14
C PHE A 229 15.48 -14.31 15.01
N GLY A 230 15.28 -14.79 13.77
CA GLY A 230 16.11 -14.41 12.63
C GLY A 230 15.68 -13.12 11.93
N ILE A 231 14.47 -12.63 12.22
CA ILE A 231 13.87 -11.49 11.49
C ILE A 231 14.63 -10.19 11.75
N ALA A 232 14.91 -9.86 13.00
CA ALA A 232 15.63 -8.61 13.33
C ALA A 232 17.03 -8.61 12.70
N ASP A 233 17.75 -9.74 12.79
CA ASP A 233 19.07 -9.90 12.17
C ASP A 233 19.00 -9.81 10.64
N ALA A 234 17.98 -10.39 10.01
CA ALA A 234 17.79 -10.33 8.56
C ALA A 234 17.54 -8.89 8.08
N ILE A 235 16.72 -8.13 8.82
CA ILE A 235 16.45 -6.71 8.53
C ILE A 235 17.73 -5.88 8.66
N LEU A 236 18.50 -6.08 9.74
CA LEU A 236 19.78 -5.40 9.96
C LEU A 236 20.81 -5.72 8.88
N LYS A 237 20.92 -6.99 8.48
CA LYS A 237 21.85 -7.42 7.41
C LYS A 237 21.55 -6.78 6.05
N LYS A 238 20.29 -6.41 5.81
CA LYS A 238 19.86 -5.70 4.59
C LYS A 238 19.84 -4.18 4.74
N ASP A 239 20.27 -3.65 5.89
CA ASP A 239 20.25 -2.22 6.23
C ASP A 239 18.85 -1.56 6.12
N LYS A 240 17.81 -2.31 6.48
CA LYS A 240 16.40 -1.87 6.34
C LYS A 240 15.78 -1.36 7.64
N GLN A 241 16.53 -1.34 8.74
CA GLN A 241 16.03 -0.95 10.08
C GLN A 241 15.55 0.49 10.19
N ARG A 242 15.96 1.38 9.27
CA ARG A 242 15.51 2.79 9.27
C ARG A 242 14.18 2.99 8.56
N GLU A 243 13.70 2.01 7.81
CA GLU A 243 12.39 2.06 7.16
C GLU A 243 11.28 1.72 8.18
N PRO A 244 10.25 2.57 8.37
CA PRO A 244 9.24 2.39 9.42
C PRO A 244 8.51 1.05 9.37
N ARG A 245 8.17 0.54 8.18
CA ARG A 245 7.53 -0.78 8.03
C ARG A 245 8.38 -1.94 8.56
N PHE A 246 9.71 -1.86 8.41
CA PHE A 246 10.63 -2.88 8.90
C PHE A 246 10.95 -2.68 10.38
N MET A 247 11.05 -1.43 10.85
CA MET A 247 11.13 -1.12 12.28
C MET A 247 9.92 -1.68 13.05
N ALA A 248 8.72 -1.54 12.50
CA ALA A 248 7.51 -2.11 13.07
C ALA A 248 7.59 -3.64 13.21
N LEU A 249 8.19 -4.34 12.25
CA LEU A 249 8.44 -5.79 12.33
C LEU A 249 9.43 -6.14 13.44
N ILE A 250 10.51 -5.35 13.61
CA ILE A 250 11.44 -5.51 14.74
C ILE A 250 10.68 -5.33 16.07
N GLY A 251 9.81 -4.32 16.17
CA GLY A 251 8.98 -4.08 17.36
C GLY A 251 8.04 -5.23 17.67
N ILE A 252 7.41 -5.82 16.65
CA ILE A 252 6.59 -7.03 16.82
C ILE A 252 7.43 -8.20 17.33
N CYS A 253 8.62 -8.42 16.76
CA CYS A 253 9.53 -9.47 17.24
C CYS A 253 9.96 -9.25 18.70
N ALA A 254 10.31 -8.01 19.08
CA ALA A 254 10.62 -7.66 20.46
C ALA A 254 9.46 -8.01 21.40
N TYR A 255 8.24 -7.60 21.02
CA TYR A 255 7.04 -7.86 21.79
C TYR A 255 6.71 -9.35 21.96
N LEU A 256 6.77 -10.13 20.88
CA LEU A 256 6.42 -11.55 20.88
C LEU A 256 7.46 -12.44 21.54
N ASN A 257 8.75 -12.14 21.36
CA ASN A 257 9.82 -12.98 21.87
C ASN A 257 10.17 -12.68 23.33
N ARG A 258 9.90 -11.45 23.81
CA ARG A 258 10.30 -10.97 25.14
C ARG A 258 11.78 -11.24 25.45
N VAL A 259 12.63 -11.19 24.43
CA VAL A 259 14.07 -11.35 24.59
C VAL A 259 14.64 -9.96 24.83
N ASP A 260 15.22 -9.75 26.02
CA ASP A 260 15.74 -8.44 26.47
C ASP A 260 16.60 -7.77 25.41
N LYS A 261 17.49 -8.53 24.76
CA LYS A 261 18.37 -8.02 23.69
C LYS A 261 17.61 -7.43 22.48
N VAL A 262 16.49 -8.04 22.07
CA VAL A 262 15.71 -7.55 20.91
C VAL A 262 14.85 -6.36 21.31
N CYS A 263 14.36 -6.34 22.56
CA CYS A 263 13.67 -5.18 23.14
C CYS A 263 14.60 -3.97 23.24
N GLU A 264 15.79 -4.15 23.79
CA GLU A 264 16.82 -3.10 23.88
C GLU A 264 17.22 -2.58 22.49
N LEU A 265 17.42 -3.49 21.52
CA LEU A 265 17.70 -3.11 20.14
C LEU A 265 16.59 -2.21 19.57
N PHE A 266 15.33 -2.62 19.70
CA PHE A 266 14.19 -1.85 19.21
C PHE A 266 14.12 -0.46 19.87
N LEU A 267 14.21 -0.40 21.20
CA LEU A 267 14.16 0.87 21.93
C LEU A 267 15.28 1.81 21.47
N ASN A 268 16.52 1.33 21.39
CA ASN A 268 17.68 2.12 20.92
C ASN A 268 17.50 2.63 19.49
N LEU A 269 16.99 1.78 18.58
CA LEU A 269 16.78 2.17 17.19
C LEU A 269 15.66 3.21 17.03
N THR A 270 14.70 3.25 17.95
CA THR A 270 13.55 4.17 17.88
C THR A 270 13.80 5.55 18.51
N GLU A 271 14.88 5.74 19.27
CA GLU A 271 15.19 7.04 19.90
C GLU A 271 15.41 8.17 18.87
N ASN A 272 15.92 7.84 17.69
CA ASN A 272 16.25 8.80 16.63
C ASN A 272 15.55 8.50 15.30
N LEU A 273 14.47 7.72 15.33
CA LEU A 273 13.72 7.41 14.11
C LEU A 273 12.92 8.64 13.68
N SER A 274 13.30 9.23 12.55
CA SER A 274 12.48 10.23 11.87
C SER A 274 11.53 9.51 10.94
N VAL A 275 10.23 9.60 11.21
CA VAL A 275 9.19 9.07 10.32
C VAL A 275 8.64 10.21 9.46
N LYS A 276 8.36 9.93 8.19
CA LYS A 276 7.73 10.87 7.27
C LYS A 276 6.21 10.80 7.38
N GLU A 277 5.51 11.84 6.93
CA GLU A 277 4.03 11.90 6.96
C GLU A 277 3.39 10.71 6.22
N GLU A 278 4.02 10.18 5.16
CA GLU A 278 3.52 8.99 4.46
C GLU A 278 3.55 7.68 5.26
N ASP A 279 4.35 7.60 6.32
CA ASP A 279 4.55 6.41 7.13
C ASP A 279 3.89 6.52 8.52
N GLU A 280 2.97 7.49 8.70
CA GLU A 280 2.34 7.82 9.98
C GLU A 280 1.67 6.59 10.63
N VAL A 281 1.10 5.66 9.84
CA VAL A 281 0.52 4.41 10.39
C VAL A 281 1.56 3.53 11.09
N HIS A 282 2.79 3.49 10.56
CA HIS A 282 3.89 2.77 11.15
C HIS A 282 4.41 3.51 12.38
N GLU A 283 4.49 4.85 12.32
CA GLU A 283 4.90 5.67 13.45
C GLU A 283 4.01 5.47 14.67
N VAL A 284 2.68 5.56 14.50
CA VAL A 284 1.70 5.34 15.57
C VAL A 284 1.91 3.97 16.22
N PHE A 285 2.13 2.95 15.39
CA PHE A 285 2.35 1.57 15.86
C PHE A 285 3.70 1.38 16.57
N ILE A 286 4.78 1.94 16.04
CA ILE A 286 6.11 1.92 16.65
C ILE A 286 6.08 2.64 18.00
N ASN A 287 5.45 3.81 18.08
CA ASN A 287 5.32 4.59 19.30
C ASN A 287 4.53 3.85 20.38
N TYR A 288 3.43 3.19 19.99
CA TYR A 288 2.67 2.33 20.91
C TYR A 288 3.55 1.21 21.49
N PHE A 289 4.31 0.51 20.63
CA PHE A 289 5.22 -0.53 21.11
C PHE A 289 6.36 0.01 21.96
N ARG A 290 6.90 1.18 21.64
CA ARG A 290 7.92 1.84 22.45
C ARG A 290 7.41 2.08 23.86
N LEU A 291 6.23 2.70 24.01
CA LEU A 291 5.57 2.93 25.30
C LEU A 291 5.37 1.62 26.07
N LYS A 292 4.87 0.60 25.38
CA LYS A 292 4.62 -0.70 26.00
C LYS A 292 5.90 -1.38 26.50
N LEU A 293 6.93 -1.42 25.65
CA LEU A 293 8.21 -2.09 25.96
C LEU A 293 9.05 -1.29 26.96
N SER A 294 8.85 0.03 27.06
CA SER A 294 9.46 0.87 28.10
C SER A 294 8.79 0.75 29.47
N GLY A 295 7.72 -0.05 29.59
CA GLY A 295 7.04 -0.31 30.87
C GLY A 295 5.98 0.70 31.27
N ALA A 296 5.31 1.35 30.30
CA ALA A 296 4.16 2.21 30.59
C ALA A 296 3.06 1.47 31.35
N SER A 297 2.33 2.19 32.19
CA SER A 297 1.23 1.64 32.99
C SER A 297 0.05 1.21 32.10
N SER A 298 -0.79 0.30 32.62
CA SER A 298 -1.98 -0.15 31.88
C SER A 298 -2.96 0.98 31.56
N ASP A 299 -3.05 2.00 32.41
CA ASP A 299 -3.93 3.15 32.18
C ASP A 299 -3.39 4.05 31.05
N GLU A 300 -2.08 4.31 31.03
CA GLU A 300 -1.43 5.06 29.94
C GLU A 300 -1.59 4.35 28.59
N LEU A 301 -1.39 3.03 28.56
CA LEU A 301 -1.59 2.23 27.36
C LEU A 301 -3.06 2.22 26.90
N LEU A 302 -4.00 2.24 27.84
CA LEU A 302 -5.44 2.27 27.56
C LEU A 302 -5.86 3.62 26.97
N ASP A 303 -5.33 4.71 27.50
CA ASP A 303 -5.60 6.07 27.00
C ASP A 303 -5.02 6.26 25.60
N GLU A 304 -3.79 5.75 25.34
CA GLU A 304 -3.18 5.75 24.01
C GLU A 304 -4.06 5.00 23.00
N LEU A 305 -4.57 3.82 23.37
CA LEU A 305 -5.46 3.02 22.52
C LEU A 305 -6.78 3.75 22.21
N LYS A 306 -7.46 4.26 23.24
CA LYS A 306 -8.81 4.85 23.11
C LYS A 306 -8.81 6.18 22.38
N TYR A 307 -7.87 7.06 22.72
CA TYR A 307 -7.95 8.46 22.33
C TYR A 307 -7.04 8.82 21.15
N LYS A 308 -6.03 7.99 20.84
CA LYS A 308 -5.14 8.22 19.70
C LYS A 308 -5.26 7.14 18.64
N ILE A 309 -5.13 5.87 19.02
CA ILE A 309 -5.03 4.78 18.04
C ILE A 309 -6.38 4.48 17.37
N PHE A 310 -7.45 4.19 18.12
CA PHE A 310 -8.73 3.80 17.49
C PHE A 310 -9.37 4.88 16.61
N PRO A 311 -9.32 6.18 16.95
CA PRO A 311 -9.75 7.24 16.03
C PRO A 311 -8.91 7.31 14.76
N TYR A 312 -7.63 6.93 14.83
CA TYR A 312 -6.71 6.97 13.70
C TYR A 312 -6.91 5.78 12.75
N THR A 313 -7.14 4.58 13.28
CA THR A 313 -7.30 3.35 12.48
C THR A 313 -8.56 3.33 11.62
N THR A 314 -9.57 4.19 11.89
CA THR A 314 -10.73 4.28 10.99
C THR A 314 -10.35 4.75 9.59
N ASN A 315 -9.34 5.60 9.46
CA ASN A 315 -8.84 6.13 8.19
C ASN A 315 -7.58 5.39 7.68
N HIS A 316 -6.85 4.73 8.58
CA HIS A 316 -5.56 4.09 8.33
C HIS A 316 -5.56 2.64 8.82
N ARG A 317 -6.42 1.81 8.20
CA ARG A 317 -6.52 0.39 8.56
C ARG A 317 -5.32 -0.39 8.06
N TYR A 318 -4.70 -1.12 8.98
CA TYR A 318 -3.66 -2.08 8.69
C TYR A 318 -3.94 -3.33 9.52
N SER A 319 -4.45 -4.38 8.88
CA SER A 319 -5.01 -5.57 9.53
C SER A 319 -4.07 -6.21 10.56
N LEU A 320 -2.76 -6.20 10.31
CA LEU A 320 -1.77 -6.68 11.27
C LEU A 320 -1.76 -5.84 12.56
N TYR A 321 -1.76 -4.51 12.44
CA TYR A 321 -1.67 -3.59 13.60
C TYR A 321 -2.98 -3.55 14.37
N ASP A 322 -4.10 -3.52 13.65
CA ASP A 322 -5.44 -3.57 14.25
C ASP A 322 -5.62 -4.82 15.11
N ARG A 323 -5.09 -5.97 14.70
CA ARG A 323 -5.11 -7.20 15.52
C ARG A 323 -4.34 -7.03 16.84
N PHE A 324 -3.15 -6.41 16.81
CA PHE A 324 -2.39 -6.12 18.03
C PHE A 324 -3.14 -5.16 18.94
N TYR A 325 -3.62 -4.02 18.43
CA TYR A 325 -4.34 -3.04 19.24
C TYR A 325 -5.59 -3.62 19.89
N ASN A 326 -6.38 -4.38 19.15
CA ASN A 326 -7.58 -5.04 19.69
C ASN A 326 -7.24 -6.09 20.76
N TYR A 327 -6.18 -6.88 20.53
CA TYR A 327 -5.71 -7.85 21.51
C TYR A 327 -5.24 -7.18 22.80
N GLU A 328 -4.48 -6.10 22.68
CA GLU A 328 -3.97 -5.33 23.81
C GLU A 328 -5.07 -4.68 24.62
N PHE A 329 -5.99 -4.02 23.93
CA PHE A 329 -7.15 -3.40 24.56
C PHE A 329 -7.95 -4.43 25.36
N ALA A 330 -8.26 -5.58 24.76
CA ALA A 330 -8.97 -6.66 25.44
C ALA A 330 -8.18 -7.18 26.66
N THR A 331 -6.86 -7.32 26.54
CA THR A 331 -5.99 -7.84 27.61
C THR A 331 -5.90 -6.87 28.80
N ILE A 332 -5.81 -5.57 28.54
CA ILE A 332 -5.81 -4.53 29.59
C ILE A 332 -7.17 -4.49 30.29
N LEU A 333 -8.28 -4.50 29.54
CA LEU A 333 -9.61 -4.53 30.14
C LEU A 333 -9.83 -5.81 30.97
N GLU A 334 -9.33 -6.96 30.52
CA GLU A 334 -9.40 -8.23 31.25
C GLU A 334 -8.63 -8.18 32.58
N SER A 335 -7.45 -7.55 32.59
CA SER A 335 -6.64 -7.44 33.81
C SER A 335 -7.26 -6.49 34.84
N GLN A 336 -8.00 -5.48 34.38
CA GLN A 336 -8.67 -4.47 35.20
C GLN A 336 -10.09 -4.89 35.64
N ALA A 337 -10.76 -5.79 34.92
CA ALA A 337 -12.11 -6.24 35.26
C ALA A 337 -12.12 -7.24 36.43
N LYS A 338 -13.01 -7.02 37.41
CA LYS A 338 -13.22 -7.91 38.57
C LYS A 338 -13.71 -9.33 38.22
N TYR A 339 -14.18 -9.58 37.00
CA TYR A 339 -14.85 -10.82 36.59
C TYR A 339 -14.29 -11.42 35.29
N LYS A 340 -13.03 -11.91 35.35
CA LYS A 340 -12.31 -12.59 34.26
C LYS A 340 -13.11 -13.69 33.53
N ALA A 341 -13.98 -14.41 34.23
CA ALA A 341 -14.67 -15.59 33.70
C ALA A 341 -15.74 -15.28 32.62
N SER A 342 -16.32 -14.08 32.59
CA SER A 342 -17.40 -13.73 31.65
C SER A 342 -16.87 -13.33 30.27
N TYR A 343 -15.64 -12.80 30.20
CA TYR A 343 -15.00 -12.44 28.93
C TYR A 343 -14.37 -13.66 28.23
N PHE A 344 -13.98 -14.70 28.97
CA PHE A 344 -13.39 -15.93 28.43
C PHE A 344 -14.28 -16.66 27.41
N ARG A 345 -15.62 -16.58 27.54
CA ARG A 345 -16.56 -17.11 26.54
C ARG A 345 -16.50 -16.40 25.17
N LEU A 346 -15.91 -15.20 25.08
CA LEU A 346 -15.66 -14.49 23.81
C LEU A 346 -14.28 -14.81 23.23
N LYS A 347 -13.34 -15.35 24.02
CA LYS A 347 -11.92 -15.48 23.66
C LYS A 347 -11.52 -16.86 23.12
N GLU A 348 -12.26 -17.93 23.45
CA GLU A 348 -12.03 -19.28 22.87
C GLU A 348 -12.23 -19.36 21.35
N LEU A 349 -12.63 -18.26 20.69
CA LEU A 349 -12.78 -18.16 19.25
C LEU A 349 -11.57 -17.57 18.48
N HIS A 350 -10.51 -17.05 19.11
CA HIS A 350 -9.56 -16.18 18.35
C HIS A 350 -8.05 -16.23 18.65
N PHE A 351 -7.53 -17.05 19.56
CA PHE A 351 -6.08 -16.99 19.88
C PHE A 351 -5.17 -17.59 18.80
N ASP A 352 -5.60 -18.67 18.13
CA ASP A 352 -4.86 -19.26 16.99
C ASP A 352 -4.96 -18.39 15.71
N GLY A 353 -5.77 -17.33 15.72
CA GLY A 353 -6.02 -16.43 14.58
C GLY A 353 -5.20 -15.13 14.57
N LEU A 354 -4.30 -14.93 15.54
CA LEU A 354 -3.48 -13.71 15.61
C LEU A 354 -2.49 -13.59 14.43
N PHE A 355 -2.07 -14.72 13.86
CA PHE A 355 -1.18 -14.76 12.69
C PHE A 355 -1.84 -15.43 11.50
#